data_AF-A0A9X0WBY3-F1
#
_entry.id   AF-A0A9X0WBY3-F1
#
_cell.length_a   1.000
_cell.length_b   1.000
_cell.length_c   1.000
_cell.angle_alpha   90.00
_cell.angle_beta   90.00
_cell.angle_gamma   90.00
#
_symmetry.space_group_name_H-M   'P 1'
#
loop_
_entity.id
_entity.type
_entity.pdbx_description
1 polymer ?
#
loop_
_entity_poly.entity_id
_entity_poly.type
_entity_poly.pdbx_seq_one_letter_code
_entity_poly.pdbx_strand_id
1 'polypeptide(L)'
;MTIDDTQSAEQQLFNTGTLVPFRVLDTQTEIAPDQENLFVRVELMLEDDQEEADPEELVEWGAFGFLFALAALSFHDARPRGTSAIEFHSADLFTVADCLQALSFGRYGLRIETDYLRGRSMKTAVTIQPDGRVTLTTWGRGKSALHWLDRLQGKRRLQAVSTGPAAS
;
A
#
# COMPACT_ATOMS: atom_id res chain seq x y z
N MET A 1 -4.03 -24.69 -3.73
CA MET A 1 -3.18 -23.80 -2.92
C MET A 1 -2.98 -24.48 -1.56
N THR A 2 -1.80 -25.04 -1.31
CA THR A 2 -1.50 -25.70 -0.03
C THR A 2 -1.19 -24.59 0.97
N ILE A 3 -2.03 -24.42 1.99
CA ILE A 3 -1.71 -23.57 3.13
C ILE A 3 -0.54 -24.26 3.84
N ASP A 4 0.64 -23.64 3.78
CA ASP A 4 1.77 -24.05 4.60
C ASP A 4 1.49 -23.51 6.00
N ASP A 5 1.05 -24.40 6.91
CA ASP A 5 0.71 -24.10 8.31
C ASP A 5 1.89 -23.51 9.11
N THR A 6 3.07 -23.40 8.50
CA THR A 6 4.24 -22.73 9.10
C THR A 6 4.29 -21.22 8.87
N GLN A 7 3.49 -20.67 7.94
CA GLN A 7 3.49 -19.24 7.64
C GLN A 7 2.68 -18.42 8.64
N SER A 8 3.20 -17.26 9.05
CA SER A 8 2.45 -16.33 9.90
C SER A 8 1.27 -15.71 9.15
N ALA A 9 0.27 -15.23 9.87
CA ALA A 9 -0.89 -14.57 9.26
C ALA A 9 -0.49 -13.33 8.43
N GLU A 10 0.52 -12.57 8.87
CA GLU A 10 1.11 -11.47 8.11
C GLU A 10 1.69 -11.94 6.76
N GLN A 11 2.40 -13.07 6.76
CA GLN A 11 2.98 -13.62 5.53
C GLN A 11 1.88 -14.06 4.56
N GLN A 12 0.83 -14.71 5.06
CA GLN A 12 -0.31 -15.12 4.25
C GLN A 12 -1.03 -13.91 3.62
N LEU A 13 -1.35 -12.89 4.42
CA LEU A 13 -1.99 -11.67 3.92
C LEU A 13 -1.11 -10.94 2.90
N PHE A 14 0.19 -10.83 3.16
CA PHE A 14 1.11 -10.19 2.24
C PHE A 14 1.20 -10.96 0.91
N ASN A 15 1.31 -12.30 0.97
CA ASN A 15 1.32 -13.15 -0.22
C ASN A 15 0.03 -12.99 -1.03
N THR A 16 -1.14 -13.06 -0.37
CA THR A 16 -2.44 -12.80 -1.01
C THR A 16 -2.45 -11.43 -1.68
N GLY A 17 -2.04 -10.37 -0.97
CA GLY A 17 -2.04 -9.00 -1.51
C GLY A 17 -1.13 -8.80 -2.71
N THR A 18 -0.02 -9.52 -2.81
CA THR A 18 0.88 -9.47 -3.97
C THR A 18 0.37 -10.22 -5.19
N LEU A 19 -0.66 -11.08 -5.03
CA LEU A 19 -1.27 -11.82 -6.12
C LEU A 19 -2.48 -11.11 -6.73
N VAL A 20 -3.00 -10.07 -6.07
CA VAL A 20 -4.18 -9.34 -6.56
C VAL A 20 -3.81 -8.54 -7.82
N PRO A 21 -4.37 -8.86 -8.99
CA PRO A 21 -4.12 -8.10 -10.21
C PRO A 21 -4.93 -6.79 -10.17
N PHE A 22 -4.32 -5.73 -10.70
CA PHE A 22 -4.96 -4.41 -10.76
C PHE A 22 -4.38 -3.51 -11.84
N ARG A 23 -5.22 -2.63 -12.36
CA ARG A 23 -4.84 -1.53 -13.26
C ARG A 23 -5.00 -0.18 -12.58
N VAL A 24 -4.06 0.72 -12.83
CA VAL A 24 -4.17 2.15 -12.46
C VAL A 24 -5.06 2.86 -13.50
N LEU A 25 -6.15 3.47 -13.05
CA LEU A 25 -7.09 4.20 -13.89
C LEU A 25 -6.73 5.68 -14.00
N ASP A 26 -6.43 6.31 -12.86
CA ASP A 26 -6.13 7.74 -12.77
C ASP A 26 -5.15 8.02 -11.62
N THR A 27 -4.39 9.11 -11.74
CA THR A 27 -3.49 9.60 -10.70
C THR A 27 -3.57 11.11 -10.62
N GLN A 28 -4.05 11.60 -9.48
CA GLN A 28 -4.14 13.01 -9.15
C GLN A 28 -3.08 13.33 -8.12
N THR A 29 -2.33 14.41 -8.35
CA THR A 29 -1.32 14.93 -7.43
C THR A 29 -1.56 16.40 -7.22
N GLU A 30 -1.84 16.79 -5.99
CA GLU A 30 -2.09 18.17 -5.59
C GLU A 30 -1.06 18.60 -4.55
N ILE A 31 -0.73 19.89 -4.55
CA ILE A 31 0.04 20.50 -3.47
C ILE A 31 -0.91 20.63 -2.28
N ALA A 32 -0.53 20.07 -1.13
CA ALA A 32 -1.32 20.17 0.08
C ALA A 32 -1.42 21.64 0.55
N PRO A 33 -2.43 22.00 1.37
CA PRO A 33 -2.62 23.38 1.84
C PRO A 33 -1.41 23.98 2.57
N ASP A 34 -0.53 23.15 3.13
CA ASP A 34 0.72 23.58 3.77
C ASP A 34 1.82 24.00 2.78
N GLN A 35 1.59 23.87 1.47
CA GLN A 35 2.51 24.17 0.37
C GLN A 35 3.83 23.38 0.35
N GLU A 36 4.00 22.43 1.27
CA GLU A 36 5.22 21.64 1.43
C GLU A 36 4.99 20.17 1.10
N ASN A 37 3.79 19.67 1.37
CA ASN A 37 3.44 18.27 1.18
C ASN A 37 2.64 18.05 -0.10
N LEU A 38 2.68 16.83 -0.62
CA LEU A 38 1.80 16.39 -1.71
C LEU A 38 0.62 15.60 -1.15
N PHE A 39 -0.55 15.85 -1.72
CA PHE A 39 -1.69 14.96 -1.66
C PHE A 39 -1.73 14.14 -2.95
N VAL A 40 -1.70 12.82 -2.85
CA VAL A 40 -1.76 11.91 -4.00
C VAL A 40 -2.99 11.04 -3.86
N ARG A 41 -3.82 11.02 -4.90
CA ARG A 41 -4.97 10.13 -5.05
C ARG A 41 -4.79 9.29 -6.30
N VAL A 42 -4.94 7.98 -6.15
CA VAL A 42 -4.83 7.02 -7.24
C VAL A 42 -6.13 6.22 -7.29
N GLU A 43 -6.75 6.18 -8.46
CA GLU A 43 -7.88 5.29 -8.73
C GLU A 43 -7.37 4.03 -9.41
N LEU A 44 -7.79 2.87 -8.91
CA LEU A 44 -7.45 1.55 -9.44
C LEU A 44 -8.72 0.76 -9.75
N MET A 45 -8.56 -0.23 -10.61
CA MET A 45 -9.52 -1.33 -10.79
C MET A 45 -8.81 -2.63 -10.44
N LEU A 46 -9.42 -3.45 -9.58
CA LEU A 46 -9.06 -4.86 -9.45
C LEU A 46 -9.61 -5.59 -10.67
N GLU A 47 -8.72 -6.05 -11.54
CA GLU A 47 -9.07 -6.74 -12.78
C GLU A 47 -7.88 -7.63 -13.19
N ASP A 48 -8.19 -8.77 -13.79
CA ASP A 48 -7.21 -9.69 -14.39
C ASP A 48 -7.09 -9.40 -15.89
N ASP A 49 -5.86 -9.21 -16.38
CA ASP A 49 -5.56 -8.99 -17.80
C ASP A 49 -6.02 -10.16 -18.69
N GLN A 50 -6.22 -11.35 -18.12
CA GLN A 50 -6.69 -12.55 -18.83
C GLN A 50 -8.20 -12.77 -18.74
N GLU A 51 -8.94 -11.85 -18.09
CA GLU A 51 -10.39 -11.93 -17.84
C GLU A 51 -10.82 -13.26 -17.17
N GLU A 52 -9.91 -13.90 -16.41
CA GLU A 52 -10.17 -15.20 -15.76
C GLU A 52 -11.02 -15.08 -14.48
N ALA A 53 -11.10 -13.88 -13.90
CA ALA A 53 -11.85 -13.61 -12.68
C ALA A 53 -12.60 -12.28 -12.77
N ASP A 54 -13.87 -12.28 -12.35
CA ASP A 54 -14.65 -11.06 -12.24
C ASP A 54 -14.11 -10.17 -11.09
N PRO A 55 -14.22 -8.83 -11.18
CA PRO A 55 -13.74 -7.92 -10.14
C PRO A 55 -14.28 -8.23 -8.74
N GLU A 56 -15.54 -8.70 -8.64
CA GLU A 56 -16.15 -9.08 -7.37
C GLU A 56 -15.46 -10.29 -6.73
N GLU A 57 -15.06 -11.27 -7.53
CA GLU A 57 -14.30 -12.44 -7.05
C GLU A 57 -12.92 -12.00 -6.53
N LEU A 58 -12.23 -11.11 -7.27
CA LEU A 58 -10.96 -10.53 -6.83
C LEU A 58 -11.08 -9.80 -5.49
N VAL A 59 -12.18 -9.07 -5.27
CA VAL A 59 -12.46 -8.42 -4.00
C VAL A 59 -12.67 -9.45 -2.89
N GLU A 60 -13.46 -10.50 -3.14
CA GLU A 60 -13.80 -11.51 -2.13
C GLU A 60 -12.55 -12.20 -1.56
N TRP A 61 -11.64 -12.66 -2.41
CA TRP A 61 -10.44 -13.37 -1.93
C TRP A 61 -9.27 -12.43 -1.62
N GLY A 62 -9.17 -11.29 -2.31
CA GLY A 62 -7.96 -10.47 -2.35
C GLY A 62 -7.96 -9.22 -1.46
N ALA A 63 -9.13 -8.67 -1.09
CA ALA A 63 -9.21 -7.33 -0.52
C ALA A 63 -8.39 -7.14 0.77
N PHE A 64 -8.48 -8.08 1.72
CA PHE A 64 -7.72 -7.98 2.98
C PHE A 64 -6.21 -8.06 2.76
N GLY A 65 -5.77 -8.96 1.87
CA GLY A 65 -4.35 -9.07 1.52
C GLY A 65 -3.84 -7.80 0.86
N PHE A 66 -4.61 -7.24 -0.08
CA PHE A 66 -4.25 -6.02 -0.80
C PHE A 66 -4.12 -4.81 0.14
N LEU A 67 -5.10 -4.63 1.04
CA LEU A 67 -5.06 -3.58 2.06
C LEU A 67 -3.87 -3.76 3.00
N PHE A 68 -3.63 -4.99 3.47
CA PHE A 68 -2.49 -5.30 4.34
C PHE A 68 -1.16 -4.99 3.65
N ALA A 69 -0.99 -5.40 2.38
CA ALA A 69 0.24 -5.16 1.63
C ALA A 69 0.52 -3.66 1.45
N LEU A 70 -0.49 -2.87 1.05
CA LEU A 70 -0.36 -1.41 0.94
C LEU A 70 -0.05 -0.75 2.28
N ALA A 71 -0.73 -1.15 3.35
CA ALA A 71 -0.47 -0.61 4.68
C ALA A 71 0.93 -1.00 5.21
N ALA A 72 1.38 -2.23 4.98
CA ALA A 72 2.73 -2.67 5.35
C ALA A 72 3.82 -1.92 4.58
N LEU A 73 3.63 -1.69 3.27
CA LEU A 73 4.54 -0.87 2.46
C LEU A 73 4.56 0.59 2.94
N SER A 74 3.38 1.14 3.25
CA SER A 74 3.24 2.48 3.84
C SER A 74 3.98 2.59 5.17
N PHE A 75 3.79 1.63 6.08
CA PHE A 75 4.45 1.59 7.39
C PHE A 75 5.97 1.48 7.26
N HIS A 76 6.45 0.63 6.37
CA HIS A 76 7.88 0.43 6.12
C HIS A 76 8.56 1.72 5.63
N ASP A 77 7.91 2.42 4.70
CA ASP A 77 8.40 3.69 4.14
C ASP A 77 8.18 4.87 5.11
N ALA A 78 7.31 4.73 6.11
CA ALA A 78 6.97 5.80 7.02
C ALA A 78 8.12 6.19 7.94
N ARG A 79 8.32 7.52 8.07
CA ARG A 79 9.32 8.15 8.92
C ARG A 79 8.62 8.94 10.03
N PRO A 80 9.24 9.08 11.20
CA PRO A 80 8.70 9.94 12.24
C PRO A 80 8.69 11.40 11.81
N ARG A 81 7.78 12.19 12.39
CA ARG A 81 7.67 13.64 12.20
C ARG A 81 7.47 14.30 13.56
N GLY A 82 8.30 15.30 13.86
CA GLY A 82 8.24 16.05 15.11
C GLY A 82 8.32 15.15 16.35
N THR A 83 7.36 15.28 17.26
CA THR A 83 7.32 14.56 18.54
C THR A 83 7.10 13.06 18.40
N SER A 84 6.61 12.58 17.24
CA SER A 84 6.39 11.14 17.01
C SER A 84 7.69 10.33 17.02
N ALA A 85 8.85 10.99 16.89
CA ALA A 85 10.16 10.34 16.95
C ALA A 85 10.45 9.64 18.30
N ILE A 86 9.75 10.03 19.37
CA ILE A 86 9.90 9.43 20.71
C ILE A 86 9.44 7.97 20.73
N GLU A 87 8.41 7.63 19.95
CA GLU A 87 7.81 6.29 19.88
C GLU A 87 8.37 5.44 18.72
N PHE A 88 9.30 6.00 17.94
CA PHE A 88 9.78 5.35 16.72
C PHE A 88 10.84 4.28 17.02
N HIS A 89 10.56 3.05 16.61
CA HIS A 89 11.54 1.99 16.55
C HIS A 89 11.71 1.48 15.12
N SER A 90 12.95 1.45 14.64
CA SER A 90 13.27 1.07 13.26
C SER A 90 12.94 -0.41 12.97
N ALA A 91 12.98 -1.26 13.98
CA ALA A 91 12.72 -2.70 13.91
C ALA A 91 11.24 -3.07 14.03
N ASP A 92 10.35 -2.11 14.31
CA ASP A 92 8.92 -2.40 14.36
C ASP A 92 8.41 -2.92 13.02
N LEU A 93 7.44 -3.81 13.10
CA LEU A 93 6.73 -4.39 11.97
C LEU A 93 5.28 -3.93 11.98
N PHE A 94 4.64 -3.90 10.81
CA PHE A 94 3.19 -3.76 10.70
C PHE A 94 2.56 -5.14 10.91
N THR A 95 1.67 -5.26 11.90
CA THR A 95 1.07 -6.53 12.32
C THR A 95 -0.36 -6.66 11.82
N VAL A 96 -0.91 -7.88 11.87
CA VAL A 96 -2.34 -8.10 11.57
C VAL A 96 -3.23 -7.28 12.52
N ALA A 97 -2.85 -7.15 13.80
CA ALA A 97 -3.60 -6.38 14.78
C ALA A 97 -3.69 -4.89 14.40
N ASP A 98 -2.61 -4.32 13.89
CA ASP A 98 -2.60 -2.93 13.41
C ASP A 98 -3.54 -2.73 12.23
N CYS A 99 -3.53 -3.69 11.29
CA CYS A 99 -4.44 -3.70 10.15
C CYS A 99 -5.90 -3.72 10.59
N LEU A 100 -6.26 -4.64 11.48
CA LEU A 100 -7.63 -4.79 11.99
C LEU A 100 -8.10 -3.56 12.79
N GLN A 101 -7.20 -2.91 13.54
CA GLN A 101 -7.54 -1.68 14.28
C GLN A 101 -7.79 -0.48 13.35
N ALA A 102 -7.11 -0.44 12.19
CA ALA A 102 -7.27 0.62 11.19
C ALA A 102 -8.39 0.33 10.17
N LEU A 103 -8.95 -0.88 10.20
CA LEU A 103 -10.00 -1.33 9.28
C LEU A 103 -11.38 -0.80 9.69
N SER A 104 -12.16 -0.42 8.68
CA SER A 104 -13.55 -0.01 8.84
C SER A 104 -14.37 -0.50 7.66
N PHE A 105 -15.63 -0.84 7.95
CA PHE A 105 -16.64 -1.19 6.96
C PHE A 105 -17.64 -0.06 6.86
N GLY A 106 -17.94 0.41 5.66
CA GLY A 106 -18.88 1.50 5.47
C GLY A 106 -19.62 1.42 4.14
N ARG A 107 -20.47 2.43 3.91
CA ARG A 107 -21.26 2.58 2.68
C ARG A 107 -20.41 2.55 1.40
N TYR A 108 -19.13 2.92 1.50
CA TYR A 108 -18.21 3.02 0.37
C TYR A 108 -17.26 1.83 0.23
N GLY A 109 -17.49 0.74 0.96
CA GLY A 109 -16.68 -0.48 0.91
C GLY A 109 -15.77 -0.69 2.12
N LEU A 110 -14.78 -1.56 1.94
CA LEU A 110 -13.77 -1.90 2.94
C LEU A 110 -12.67 -0.84 2.93
N ARG A 111 -12.41 -0.21 4.08
CA ARG A 111 -11.44 0.89 4.18
C ARG A 111 -10.40 0.61 5.26
N ILE A 112 -9.14 0.87 4.93
CA ILE A 112 -8.09 1.08 5.92
C ILE A 112 -7.65 2.54 5.92
N GLU A 113 -7.51 3.13 7.09
CA GLU A 113 -7.00 4.50 7.23
C GLU A 113 -5.98 4.56 8.37
N THR A 114 -4.79 5.05 8.04
CA THR A 114 -3.65 5.09 8.94
C THR A 114 -3.06 6.50 8.95
N ASP A 115 -3.01 7.12 10.13
CA ASP A 115 -2.36 8.41 10.31
C ASP A 115 -0.95 8.21 10.92
N TYR A 116 -0.89 7.96 12.22
CA TYR A 116 0.32 7.61 12.94
C TYR A 116 0.22 6.22 13.55
N LEU A 117 1.31 5.46 13.47
CA LEU A 117 1.42 4.16 14.13
C LEU A 117 2.84 3.99 14.66
N ARG A 118 3.00 3.83 15.99
CA ARG A 118 4.31 3.66 16.68
C ARG A 118 5.36 4.66 16.18
N GLY A 119 5.02 5.94 16.33
CA GLY A 119 5.88 7.05 15.89
C GLY A 119 5.99 7.28 14.38
N ARG A 120 5.44 6.41 13.51
CA ARG A 120 5.56 6.54 12.05
C ARG A 120 4.38 7.29 11.44
N SER A 121 4.66 8.27 10.59
CA SER A 121 3.64 9.04 9.86
C SER A 121 3.27 8.32 8.55
N MET A 122 2.27 7.43 8.62
CA MET A 122 1.78 6.62 7.49
C MET A 122 0.92 7.45 6.54
N LYS A 123 -0.02 8.22 7.07
CA LYS A 123 -0.84 9.20 6.33
C LYS A 123 -1.39 8.61 5.02
N THR A 124 -2.02 7.44 5.12
CA THR A 124 -2.47 6.61 4.00
C THR A 124 -3.89 6.12 4.26
N ALA A 125 -4.76 6.23 3.26
CA ALA A 125 -6.07 5.60 3.28
C ALA A 125 -6.34 4.86 1.97
N VAL A 126 -6.90 3.66 2.06
CA VAL A 126 -7.28 2.82 0.92
C VAL A 126 -8.73 2.38 1.12
N THR A 127 -9.56 2.49 0.09
CA THR A 127 -10.95 2.02 0.10
C THR A 127 -11.18 1.13 -1.11
N ILE A 128 -11.67 -0.09 -0.88
CA ILE A 128 -12.03 -1.08 -1.90
C ILE A 128 -13.56 -1.22 -1.93
N GLN A 129 -14.16 -0.98 -3.09
CA GLN A 129 -15.58 -1.18 -3.35
C GLN A 129 -15.86 -2.62 -3.79
N PRO A 130 -17.10 -3.13 -3.61
CA PRO A 130 -17.47 -4.48 -4.03
C PRO A 130 -17.23 -4.77 -5.51
N ASP A 131 -17.30 -3.75 -6.36
CA ASP A 131 -17.12 -3.84 -7.82
C ASP A 131 -15.64 -3.77 -8.28
N GLY A 132 -14.69 -3.88 -7.34
CA GLY A 132 -13.26 -3.84 -7.64
C GLY A 132 -12.67 -2.43 -7.77
N ARG A 133 -13.45 -1.36 -7.69
CA ARG A 133 -12.88 0.00 -7.65
C ARG A 133 -12.10 0.23 -6.36
N VAL A 134 -10.89 0.74 -6.49
CA VAL A 134 -10.05 1.09 -5.35
C VAL A 134 -9.62 2.54 -5.42
N THR A 135 -9.78 3.26 -4.31
CA THR A 135 -9.16 4.57 -4.14
C THR A 135 -8.03 4.46 -3.12
N LEU A 136 -6.80 4.78 -3.54
CA LEU A 136 -5.64 4.95 -2.67
C LEU A 136 -5.33 6.44 -2.52
N THR A 137 -5.24 6.93 -1.28
CA THR A 137 -4.87 8.31 -0.96
C THR A 137 -3.70 8.35 0.01
N THR A 138 -2.78 9.28 -0.22
CA THR A 138 -1.68 9.58 0.71
C THR A 138 -1.49 11.09 0.85
N TRP A 139 -1.11 11.54 2.04
CA TRP A 139 -0.87 12.96 2.31
C TRP A 139 0.45 13.15 3.06
N GLY A 140 1.34 14.01 2.55
CA GLY A 140 2.68 14.16 3.12
C GLY A 140 3.58 12.93 2.91
N ARG A 141 3.28 12.13 1.88
CA ARG A 141 4.06 10.94 1.48
C ARG A 141 4.75 11.09 0.13
N GLY A 142 4.82 12.32 -0.40
CA GLY A 142 5.35 12.55 -1.75
C GLY A 142 4.60 11.70 -2.78
N LYS A 143 5.34 10.98 -3.63
CA LYS A 143 4.79 10.03 -4.62
C LYS A 143 4.94 8.56 -4.22
N SER A 144 5.15 8.27 -2.92
CA SER A 144 5.41 6.89 -2.45
C SER A 144 4.32 5.90 -2.85
N ALA A 145 3.05 6.31 -2.89
CA ALA A 145 1.93 5.50 -3.36
C ALA A 145 2.20 4.82 -4.72
N LEU A 146 2.73 5.58 -5.69
CA LEU A 146 3.03 5.07 -7.03
C LEU A 146 4.14 4.01 -7.00
N HIS A 147 5.13 4.19 -6.13
CA HIS A 147 6.21 3.22 -5.95
C HIS A 147 5.75 1.92 -5.28
N TRP A 148 4.77 1.99 -4.39
CA TRP A 148 4.17 0.79 -3.79
C TRP A 148 3.41 -0.01 -4.83
N LEU A 149 2.60 0.67 -5.65
CA LEU A 149 1.86 0.05 -6.75
C LEU A 149 2.80 -0.58 -7.78
N ASP A 150 3.86 0.12 -8.19
CA ASP A 150 4.87 -0.45 -9.09
C ASP A 150 5.51 -1.72 -8.52
N ARG A 151 5.80 -1.73 -7.21
CA ARG A 151 6.36 -2.90 -6.52
C ARG A 151 5.36 -4.06 -6.48
N LEU A 152 4.08 -3.80 -6.23
CA LEU A 152 3.04 -4.83 -6.25
C LEU A 152 2.82 -5.40 -7.66
N GLN A 153 3.01 -4.59 -8.71
CA GLN A 153 3.01 -5.05 -10.11
C GLN A 153 4.33 -5.74 -10.53
N GLY A 154 5.25 -6.01 -9.59
CA GLY A 154 6.52 -6.66 -9.89
C GLY A 154 7.52 -5.83 -10.69
N LYS A 155 7.26 -4.52 -10.90
CA LYS A 155 8.19 -3.64 -11.62
C LYS A 155 9.45 -3.43 -10.78
N ARG A 156 10.60 -3.80 -11.33
CA ARG A 156 11.91 -3.57 -10.71
C ARG A 156 12.38 -2.15 -10.97
N ARG A 157 12.90 -1.47 -9.94
CA ARG A 157 13.65 -0.22 -10.14
C ARG A 157 14.87 -0.51 -11.00
N LEU A 158 15.11 0.32 -12.02
CA LEU A 158 16.43 0.41 -12.66
C LEU A 158 17.43 0.86 -11.58
N GLN A 159 18.44 0.04 -11.29
CA GLN A 159 19.60 0.48 -10.52
C GLN A 159 20.44 1.41 -11.40
N ALA A 160 20.89 2.54 -10.84
CA ALA A 160 21.88 3.37 -11.49
C ALA A 160 23.15 2.53 -11.73
N VAL A 161 23.57 2.41 -13.00
CA VAL A 161 24.86 1.82 -13.35
C VAL A 161 25.93 2.67 -12.70
N SER A 162 26.77 2.08 -11.85
CA SER A 162 27.99 2.74 -11.40
C SER A 162 28.84 3.03 -12.64
N THR A 163 28.95 4.30 -13.02
CA THR A 163 29.96 4.75 -13.95
C THR A 163 31.32 4.42 -13.34
N GLY A 164 31.94 3.34 -13.83
CA GLY A 164 33.30 2.97 -13.48
C GLY A 164 34.27 4.10 -13.83
N PRO A 165 35.43 4.18 -13.15
CA PRO A 165 36.35 5.29 -13.35
C PRO A 165 36.89 5.27 -14.79
N ALA A 166 37.04 6.47 -15.36
CA ALA A 166 37.67 6.67 -16.65
C ALA A 166 39.06 6.01 -16.66
N ALA A 167 39.29 5.16 -17.67
CA ALA A 167 40.61 4.59 -17.92
C ALA A 167 41.64 5.71 -18.05
N SER A 168 42.69 5.63 -17.24
CA SER A 168 43.93 6.40 -17.36
C SER A 168 45.00 5.49 -17.93
#